data_AF-A0A392RP08-F1
#
_entry.id   AF-A0A392RP08-F1
#
_cell.length_a   1.000
_cell.length_b   1.000
_cell.length_c   1.000
_cell.angle_alpha   90.00
_cell.angle_beta   90.00
_cell.angle_gamma   90.00
#
_symmetry.space_group_name_H-M   'P 1'
#
loop_
_entity.id
_entity.type
_entity.pdbx_description
1 polymer ?
#
loop_
_entity_poly.entity_id
_entity_poly.type
_entity_poly.pdbx_seq_one_letter_code
_entity_poly.pdbx_strand_id
1 'polypeptide(L)'
;MTLTYAFSPDYTIDTLSLSEIRTVFERSFKRWASVIPVSFHETEKYQSADIKIGFYLGDHGDGEPFDGVLGVLAHAFSPQNGRFHLDAAENWAVDFDHDDSKVAVDLESVATHEIGHVLGLGHSSIK
;
A
#
# COMPACT_ATOMS: atom_id res chain seq x y z
N MET A 1 2.83 3.96 20.44
CA MET A 1 3.77 3.06 19.71
C MET A 1 4.17 3.75 18.42
N THR A 2 5.41 3.60 17.97
CA THR A 2 5.88 4.19 16.70
C THR A 2 6.23 3.06 15.75
N LEU A 3 5.64 3.05 14.57
CA LEU A 3 6.00 2.15 13.47
C LEU A 3 6.71 2.93 12.38
N THR A 4 7.73 2.32 11.79
CA THR A 4 8.46 2.85 10.64
C THR A 4 7.94 2.22 9.35
N TYR A 5 7.84 3.01 8.29
CA TYR A 5 7.51 2.50 6.96
C TYR A 5 8.52 2.98 5.92
N ALA A 6 8.68 2.21 4.85
CA ALA A 6 9.58 2.55 3.76
C ALA A 6 9.06 1.99 2.44
N PHE A 7 9.34 2.71 1.36
CA PHE A 7 9.08 2.26 0.00
C PHE A 7 10.27 1.47 -0.53
N SER A 8 9.98 0.41 -1.28
CA SER A 8 11.00 -0.38 -1.93
C SER A 8 11.79 0.45 -2.94
N PRO A 9 13.13 0.35 -2.96
CA PRO A 9 13.92 0.98 -4.02
C PRO A 9 13.85 0.21 -5.34
N ASP A 10 13.45 -1.08 -5.31
CA ASP A 10 13.55 -2.00 -6.44
C ASP A 10 12.18 -2.34 -7.05
N TYR A 11 11.11 -2.26 -6.25
CA TYR A 11 9.75 -2.64 -6.64
C TYR A 11 8.84 -1.41 -6.67
N THR A 12 8.84 -0.73 -7.82
CA THR A 12 8.20 0.58 -8.05
C THR A 12 7.34 0.56 -9.32
N ILE A 13 6.58 1.65 -9.52
CA ILE A 13 5.87 1.97 -10.77
C ILE A 13 6.37 3.31 -11.32
N ASP A 14 6.19 3.53 -12.62
CA ASP A 14 6.57 4.76 -13.33
C ASP A 14 5.37 5.68 -13.65
N THR A 15 4.15 5.18 -13.50
CA THR A 15 2.90 5.90 -13.76
C THR A 15 2.59 6.99 -12.73
N LEU A 16 3.08 6.83 -11.50
CA LEU A 16 2.97 7.82 -10.43
C LEU A 16 4.36 8.19 -9.90
N SER A 17 4.57 9.46 -9.58
CA SER A 17 5.80 9.90 -8.93
C SER A 17 5.85 9.39 -7.48
N LEU A 18 7.06 9.17 -6.96
CA LEU A 18 7.25 8.81 -5.55
C LEU A 18 6.67 9.87 -4.59
N SER A 19 6.60 11.14 -5.01
CA SER A 19 5.98 12.20 -4.21
C SER A 19 4.48 12.01 -4.07
N GLU A 20 3.78 11.65 -5.16
CA GLU A 20 2.34 11.38 -5.14
C GLU A 20 2.02 10.18 -4.26
N ILE A 21 2.78 9.10 -4.42
CA ILE A 21 2.66 7.89 -3.60
C ILE A 21 2.89 8.23 -2.12
N ARG A 22 3.95 8.97 -1.79
CA ARG A 22 4.22 9.42 -0.41
C ARG A 22 3.07 10.22 0.18
N THR A 23 2.52 11.19 -0.55
CA THR A 23 1.39 12.00 -0.09
C THR A 23 0.16 11.13 0.21
N VAL A 24 -0.14 10.15 -0.65
CA VAL A 24 -1.25 9.22 -0.42
C VAL A 24 -1.05 8.36 0.82
N PHE A 25 0.15 7.81 1.00
CA PHE A 25 0.46 6.97 2.17
C PHE A 25 0.50 7.79 3.46
N GLU A 26 1.03 9.01 3.45
CA GLU A 26 0.99 9.90 4.61
C GLU A 26 -0.46 10.15 5.06
N ARG A 27 -1.35 10.45 4.11
CA ARG A 27 -2.79 10.61 4.40
C ARG A 27 -3.42 9.34 4.96
N SER A 28 -3.12 8.18 4.36
CA SER A 28 -3.65 6.88 4.77
C SER A 28 -3.20 6.50 6.19
N PHE A 29 -1.90 6.65 6.50
CA PHE A 29 -1.38 6.45 7.85
C PHE A 29 -1.95 7.44 8.86
N LYS A 30 -2.14 8.70 8.47
CA LYS A 30 -2.74 9.73 9.33
C LYS A 30 -4.19 9.40 9.68
N ARG A 31 -4.97 8.82 8.75
CA ARG A 31 -6.34 8.34 9.04
C ARG A 31 -6.33 7.33 10.17
N TRP A 32 -5.45 6.32 10.10
CA TRP A 32 -5.30 5.34 11.18
C TRP A 32 -4.79 5.96 12.47
N ALA A 33 -3.72 6.74 12.44
CA ALA A 33 -3.15 7.41 13.61
C ALA A 33 -4.15 8.34 14.33
N SER A 34 -5.19 8.82 13.64
CA SER A 34 -6.23 9.65 14.26
C SER A 34 -7.17 8.87 15.19
N VAL A 35 -7.24 7.54 15.07
CA VAL A 35 -8.20 6.68 15.80
C VAL A 35 -7.55 5.62 16.71
N ILE A 36 -6.22 5.46 16.65
CA ILE A 36 -5.46 4.53 17.50
C ILE A 36 -4.18 5.19 18.04
N PRO A 37 -3.62 4.74 19.18
CA PRO A 37 -2.41 5.33 19.78
C PRO A 37 -1.10 4.88 19.11
N VAL A 38 -1.05 4.97 17.78
CA VAL A 38 0.10 4.62 16.92
C VAL A 38 0.52 5.84 16.10
N SER A 39 1.82 6.07 15.98
CA SER A 39 2.41 7.02 15.04
C SER A 39 3.19 6.28 13.97
N PHE A 40 3.23 6.84 12.76
CA PHE A 40 3.92 6.27 11.61
C PHE A 40 4.99 7.26 11.14
N HIS A 41 6.20 6.76 10.85
CA HIS A 41 7.31 7.58 10.37
C HIS A 41 7.95 6.93 9.15
N GLU A 42 8.09 7.69 8.07
CA GLU A 42 8.85 7.22 6.92
C GLU A 42 10.33 7.09 7.29
N THR A 43 10.99 6.06 6.77
CA THR A 43 12.44 5.89 6.87
C THR A 43 13.03 5.47 5.52
N GLU A 44 14.27 5.86 5.27
CA GLU A 44 15.04 5.39 4.10
C GLU A 44 15.57 3.96 4.29
N LYS A 45 15.54 3.43 5.51
CA LYS A 45 16.08 2.10 5.84
C LYS A 45 15.07 0.99 5.57
N TYR A 46 14.78 0.74 4.29
CA TYR A 46 13.77 -0.22 3.85
C TYR A 46 13.89 -1.60 4.53
N GLN A 47 15.10 -2.15 4.60
CA GLN A 47 15.32 -3.51 5.14
C GLN A 47 14.94 -3.66 6.63
N SER A 48 15.03 -2.58 7.40
CA SER A 48 14.72 -2.55 8.83
C SER A 48 13.41 -1.84 9.17
N ALA A 49 12.64 -1.40 8.18
CA ALA A 49 11.33 -0.80 8.42
C ALA A 49 10.33 -1.84 8.94
N ASP A 50 9.43 -1.43 9.82
CA ASP A 50 8.35 -2.28 10.32
C ASP A 50 7.33 -2.58 9.22
N ILE A 51 7.11 -1.63 8.31
CA ILE A 51 6.21 -1.74 7.16
C ILE A 51 7.01 -1.52 5.87
N LYS A 52 6.94 -2.48 4.95
CA LYS A 52 7.71 -2.49 3.70
C LYS A 52 6.74 -2.48 2.52
N ILE A 53 6.67 -1.34 1.84
CA ILE A 53 5.71 -1.08 0.77
C ILE A 53 6.42 -1.25 -0.57
N GLY A 54 5.83 -2.00 -1.50
CA GLY A 54 6.36 -2.14 -2.85
C GLY A 54 5.28 -2.50 -3.87
N PHE A 55 5.59 -2.25 -5.13
CA PHE A 55 4.72 -2.57 -6.27
C PHE A 55 5.31 -3.74 -7.04
N TYR A 56 4.55 -4.83 -7.17
CA TYR A 56 5.03 -6.10 -7.69
C TYR A 56 4.18 -6.58 -8.87
N LEU A 57 4.77 -7.33 -9.79
CA LEU A 57 4.05 -7.99 -10.88
C LEU A 57 4.03 -9.49 -10.67
N GLY A 58 2.89 -10.13 -10.93
CA GLY A 58 2.80 -11.59 -11.04
C GLY A 58 3.35 -12.32 -9.81
N ASP A 59 4.08 -13.41 -10.03
CA ASP A 59 4.83 -14.10 -8.98
C ASP A 59 6.03 -13.25 -8.51
N HIS A 60 6.01 -12.92 -7.23
CA HIS A 60 7.04 -12.13 -6.55
C HIS A 60 7.59 -12.83 -5.31
N GLY A 61 7.49 -14.16 -5.25
CA GLY A 61 8.24 -15.00 -4.31
C GLY A 61 7.68 -15.08 -2.90
N ASP A 62 6.46 -14.59 -2.67
CA ASP A 62 5.76 -14.72 -1.39
C ASP A 62 4.63 -15.76 -1.37
N GLY A 63 4.34 -16.37 -2.52
CA GLY A 63 3.32 -17.41 -2.69
C GLY A 63 1.93 -16.89 -3.06
N GLU A 64 1.74 -15.57 -3.12
CA GLU A 64 0.47 -14.90 -3.45
C GLU A 64 0.66 -14.07 -4.74
N PRO A 65 0.77 -14.70 -5.92
CA PRO A 65 1.03 -13.98 -7.16
C PRO A 65 -0.12 -13.05 -7.53
N PHE A 66 0.19 -11.84 -8.02
CA PHE A 66 -0.81 -10.96 -8.61
C PHE A 66 -1.28 -11.47 -9.99
N ASP A 67 -2.50 -11.13 -10.36
CA ASP A 67 -3.21 -11.67 -11.54
C ASP A 67 -3.48 -10.61 -12.63
N GLY A 68 -3.00 -9.38 -12.43
CA GLY A 68 -3.10 -8.30 -13.40
C GLY A 68 -4.34 -7.43 -13.22
N VAL A 69 -4.54 -6.51 -14.17
CA VAL A 69 -5.52 -5.42 -14.11
C VAL A 69 -6.91 -5.84 -13.61
N LEU A 70 -7.39 -5.13 -12.58
CA LEU A 70 -8.67 -5.28 -11.89
C LEU A 70 -8.89 -6.64 -11.19
N GLY A 71 -7.81 -7.35 -10.90
CA GLY A 71 -7.83 -8.58 -10.11
C GLY A 71 -7.58 -8.31 -8.63
N VAL A 72 -6.58 -8.98 -8.07
CA VAL A 72 -6.05 -8.72 -6.72
C VAL A 72 -5.23 -7.43 -6.75
N LEU A 73 -5.80 -6.36 -6.20
CA LEU A 73 -5.19 -5.03 -6.22
C LEU A 73 -3.95 -4.92 -5.33
N ALA A 74 -3.97 -5.59 -4.19
CA ALA A 74 -2.92 -5.52 -3.17
C ALA A 74 -3.10 -6.65 -2.15
N HIS A 75 -2.05 -6.87 -1.35
CA HIS A 75 -2.15 -7.63 -0.11
C HIS A 75 -1.12 -7.17 0.91
N ALA A 76 -1.42 -7.39 2.18
CA ALA A 76 -0.52 -7.12 3.28
C ALA A 76 -0.48 -8.24 4.31
N PHE A 77 0.68 -8.39 4.94
CA PHE A 77 0.94 -9.44 5.91
C PHE A 77 0.86 -8.88 7.33
N SER A 78 0.04 -9.53 8.16
CA SER A 78 -0.19 -9.13 9.56
C SER A 78 1.11 -9.01 10.37
N PRO A 79 1.09 -8.26 11.49
CA PRO A 79 2.22 -8.16 12.38
C PRO A 79 2.78 -9.53 12.80
N GLN A 80 4.09 -9.74 12.87
CA GLN A 80 5.18 -8.75 12.73
C GLN A 80 5.84 -8.78 11.33
N ASN A 81 5.13 -9.25 10.30
CA ASN A 81 5.72 -9.39 8.96
C ASN A 81 5.83 -8.04 8.25
N GLY A 82 4.73 -7.29 8.15
CA GLY A 82 4.73 -5.89 7.70
C GLY A 82 5.00 -5.67 6.21
N ARG A 83 5.07 -6.73 5.40
CA ARG A 83 5.05 -6.61 3.94
C ARG A 83 3.69 -6.09 3.48
N PHE A 84 3.72 -5.13 2.57
CA PHE A 84 2.56 -4.52 1.94
C PHE A 84 2.88 -4.39 0.45
N HIS A 85 2.24 -5.25 -0.34
CA HIS A 85 2.46 -5.33 -1.78
C HIS A 85 1.23 -4.78 -2.51
N LEU A 86 1.48 -3.99 -3.54
CA LEU A 86 0.47 -3.53 -4.49
C LEU A 86 0.74 -4.15 -5.85
N ASP A 87 -0.29 -4.48 -6.62
CA ASP A 87 -0.10 -4.96 -7.98
C ASP A 87 0.34 -3.80 -8.88
N ALA A 88 1.55 -3.92 -9.44
CA ALA A 88 2.11 -2.95 -10.37
C ALA A 88 1.42 -2.96 -11.74
N ALA A 89 0.59 -3.96 -12.04
CA ALA A 89 -0.19 -4.01 -13.27
C ALA A 89 -1.41 -3.06 -13.24
N GLU A 90 -1.85 -2.64 -12.06
CA GLU A 90 -3.03 -1.79 -11.91
C GLU A 90 -2.79 -0.35 -12.37
N ASN A 91 -3.85 0.27 -12.89
CA ASN A 91 -3.83 1.70 -13.20
C ASN A 91 -4.11 2.52 -11.93
N TRP A 92 -3.08 2.74 -11.14
CA TRP A 92 -3.19 3.50 -9.89
C TRP A 92 -3.45 4.99 -10.15
N ALA A 93 -4.54 5.49 -9.59
CA ALA A 93 -4.90 6.90 -9.58
C ALA A 93 -4.78 7.47 -8.16
N VAL A 94 -4.28 8.71 -8.06
CA VAL A 94 -4.27 9.51 -6.82
C VAL A 94 -5.26 10.67 -6.87
N ASP A 95 -5.82 10.92 -8.05
CA ASP A 95 -6.85 11.91 -8.32
C ASP A 95 -7.67 11.49 -9.56
N PHE A 96 -8.95 11.15 -9.37
CA PHE A 96 -9.84 10.74 -10.45
C PHE A 96 -10.34 11.89 -11.31
N ASP A 97 -10.22 13.15 -10.87
CA ASP A 97 -10.59 14.28 -11.70
C ASP A 97 -9.63 14.41 -12.91
N HIS A 98 -8.49 13.73 -12.87
CA HIS A 98 -7.44 13.75 -13.87
C HIS A 98 -7.16 12.39 -14.53
N ASP A 99 -7.90 11.33 -14.16
CA ASP A 99 -7.80 9.99 -14.77
C ASP A 99 -9.16 9.55 -15.33
N ASP A 100 -9.28 9.50 -16.65
CA ASP A 100 -10.49 9.08 -17.37
C ASP A 100 -10.53 7.57 -17.68
N SER A 101 -9.54 6.82 -17.18
CA SER A 101 -9.45 5.38 -17.39
C SER A 101 -10.55 4.64 -16.64
N LYS A 102 -11.25 3.77 -17.39
CA LYS A 102 -12.30 2.89 -16.82
C LYS A 102 -11.75 1.81 -15.89
N VAL A 103 -10.43 1.64 -15.85
CA VAL A 103 -9.74 0.67 -15.02
C VAL A 103 -8.88 1.35 -13.94
N ALA A 104 -9.05 2.66 -13.74
CA ALA A 104 -8.37 3.39 -12.66
C ALA A 104 -8.79 2.88 -11.27
N VAL A 105 -7.80 2.73 -10.39
CA VAL A 105 -7.97 2.25 -9.02
C VAL A 105 -7.43 3.30 -8.04
N ASP A 106 -8.22 3.61 -7.02
CA ASP A 106 -7.86 4.61 -6.01
C ASP A 106 -6.76 4.09 -5.09
N LEU A 107 -5.56 4.63 -5.23
CA LEU A 107 -4.43 4.24 -4.39
C LEU A 107 -4.69 4.54 -2.90
N GLU A 108 -5.37 5.64 -2.55
CA GLU A 108 -5.57 6.00 -1.14
C GLU A 108 -6.56 5.04 -0.46
N SER A 109 -7.62 4.65 -1.18
CA SER A 109 -8.59 3.70 -0.65
C SER A 109 -7.98 2.32 -0.42
N VAL A 110 -7.24 1.79 -1.40
CA VAL A 110 -6.55 0.49 -1.26
C VAL A 110 -5.49 0.58 -0.17
N ALA A 111 -4.69 1.65 -0.14
CA ALA A 111 -3.65 1.78 0.88
C ALA A 111 -4.21 1.88 2.29
N THR A 112 -5.32 2.62 2.48
CA THR A 112 -5.99 2.69 3.78
C THR A 112 -6.48 1.32 4.23
N HIS A 113 -7.01 0.51 3.31
CA HIS A 113 -7.45 -0.86 3.59
C HIS A 113 -6.28 -1.77 4.01
N GLU A 114 -5.21 -1.82 3.22
CA GLU A 114 -4.07 -2.69 3.48
C GLU A 114 -3.29 -2.33 4.76
N ILE A 115 -3.25 -1.05 5.13
CA ILE A 115 -2.71 -0.64 6.45
C ILE A 115 -3.50 -1.28 7.59
N GLY A 116 -4.80 -1.51 7.43
CA GLY A 116 -5.61 -2.26 8.39
C GLY A 116 -5.08 -3.67 8.62
N HIS A 117 -4.71 -4.38 7.54
CA HIS A 117 -4.09 -5.70 7.62
C HIS A 117 -2.71 -5.67 8.28
N VAL A 118 -1.88 -4.68 7.94
CA VAL A 118 -0.59 -4.44 8.61
C VAL A 118 -0.77 -4.14 10.10
N LEU A 119 -1.91 -3.61 10.53
CA LEU A 119 -2.26 -3.39 11.93
C LEU A 119 -2.93 -4.62 12.59
N GLY A 120 -3.12 -5.71 11.85
CA GLY A 120 -3.68 -6.98 12.35
C GLY A 120 -5.20 -7.09 12.26
N LEU A 121 -5.86 -6.23 11.47
CA LEU A 121 -7.28 -6.33 11.21
C LEU A 121 -7.56 -7.30 10.06
N GLY A 122 -8.68 -8.03 10.15
CA GLY A 122 -9.22 -8.81 9.05
C GLY A 122 -10.27 -8.02 8.25
N HIS A 123 -10.77 -8.62 7.17
CA HIS A 123 -11.88 -8.04 6.42
C HIS A 123 -13.16 -7.91 7.27
N SER A 124 -13.88 -6.81 7.06
CA SER A 124 -15.26 -6.67 7.52
C SER A 124 -16.21 -7.47 6.63
N SER A 125 -17.32 -7.95 7.20
CA SER A 125 -18.40 -8.59 6.44
C SER A 125 -19.36 -7.60 5.80
N ILE A 126 -19.23 -6.30 6.10
CA ILE A 126 -20.07 -5.23 5.56
C ILE A 126 -19.42 -4.71 4.27
N LYS A 127 -20.21 -4.68 3.19
CA LYS A 127 -19.85 -4.13 1.88
C LYS A 127 -20.44 -2.74 1.69
#